data_AF-A0A102PP15-F1
#
_entry.id   AF-A0A102PP15-F1
#
_cell.length_a   1.000
_cell.length_b   1.000
_cell.length_c   1.000
_cell.angle_alpha   90.00
_cell.angle_beta   90.00
_cell.angle_gamma   90.00
#
_symmetry.space_group_name_H-M   'P 1'
#
loop_
_entity.id
_entity.type
_entity.pdbx_description
1 polymer ?
#
loop_
_entity_poly.entity_id
_entity_poly.type
_entity_poly.pdbx_seq_one_letter_code
_entity_poly.pdbx_strand_id
1 'polypeptide(L)' 'MLAPSSGVKQRDTLINTWALAAAETDYWISCNYFDTAAIIARPLGTAARTCTVRYDAKRTPPKMIDWYCTPPAR' A
#
# COMPACT_ATOMS: atom_id res chain seq x y z
N MET A 1 -1.38 0.47 13.45
CA MET A 1 -1.81 0.20 12.06
C MET A 1 -1.73 1.50 11.30
N LEU A 2 -0.97 1.56 10.20
CA LEU A 2 -0.94 2.73 9.33
C LEU A 2 -2.16 2.67 8.42
N ALA A 3 -3.18 3.49 8.71
CA ALA A 3 -4.31 3.66 7.79
C ALA A 3 -3.82 4.32 6.49
N PRO A 4 -4.43 4.01 5.32
CA PRO A 4 -4.07 4.67 4.07
C PRO A 4 -4.29 6.17 4.17
N SER A 5 -3.37 6.94 3.61
CA SER A 5 -3.48 8.39 3.51
C SER A 5 -4.58 8.80 2.54
N SER A 6 -4.85 7.97 1.52
CA SER A 6 -5.97 8.14 0.60
C SER A 6 -6.49 6.79 0.08
N GLY A 7 -7.77 6.76 -0.28
CA GLY A 7 -8.42 5.62 -0.91
C GLY A 7 -9.33 6.09 -2.04
N VAL A 8 -9.19 5.51 -3.22
CA VAL A 8 -9.99 5.85 -4.41
C VAL A 8 -10.54 4.58 -5.03
N LYS A 9 -11.85 4.53 -5.26
CA LYS A 9 -12.47 3.45 -6.05
C LYS A 9 -12.51 3.87 -7.53
N GLN A 10 -11.80 3.14 -8.38
CA GLN A 10 -11.88 3.28 -9.82
C GLN A 10 -12.51 2.03 -10.42
N ARG A 11 -13.78 2.13 -10.83
CA ARG A 11 -14.59 1.00 -11.30
C ARG A 11 -14.58 -0.15 -10.29
N ASP A 12 -13.96 -1.25 -10.67
CA ASP A 12 -13.86 -2.50 -9.91
C ASP A 12 -12.53 -2.59 -9.14
N THR A 13 -11.76 -1.52 -9.08
CA THR A 13 -10.49 -1.47 -8.37
C THR A 13 -10.57 -0.48 -7.23
N LEU A 14 -10.21 -0.91 -6.02
CA LEU A 14 -9.98 -0.02 -4.89
C LEU A 14 -8.48 0.23 -4.78
N ILE A 15 -8.09 1.50 -4.84
CA ILE A 15 -6.70 1.94 -4.84
C ILE A 15 -6.46 2.65 -3.52
N ASN A 16 -5.63 2.06 -2.66
CA ASN A 16 -5.24 2.66 -1.40
C ASN A 16 -3.78 3.11 -1.48
N THR A 17 -3.49 4.30 -0.98
CA THR A 17 -2.16 4.90 -1.03
C THR A 17 -1.73 5.37 0.36
N TRP A 18 -0.47 5.08 0.70
CA TRP A 18 0.20 5.51 1.92
C TRP A 18 1.35 6.44 1.55
N ALA A 19 1.38 7.61 2.18
CA ALA A 19 2.58 8.42 2.23
C ALA A 19 3.51 7.88 3.33
N LEU A 20 4.77 7.68 3.01
CA LEU A 20 5.80 7.26 3.94
C LEU A 20 6.67 8.44 4.36
N ALA A 21 6.97 8.50 5.65
CA ALA A 21 7.93 9.47 6.18
C ALA A 21 9.34 9.21 5.64
N ALA A 22 10.22 10.21 5.78
CA ALA A 22 11.64 9.99 5.56
C ALA A 22 12.16 8.92 6.50
N ALA A 23 12.87 7.99 5.91
CA ALA A 23 13.30 6.77 6.53
C ALA A 23 14.83 6.69 6.39
N GLU A 24 15.55 6.78 7.50
CA GLU A 24 17.01 6.56 7.52
C GLU A 24 17.36 5.07 7.48
N THR A 25 16.40 4.21 7.82
CA THR A 25 16.50 2.75 7.83
C THR A 25 15.37 2.12 7.02
N ASP A 26 15.49 0.83 6.68
CA ASP A 26 14.43 0.12 5.99
C ASP A 26 13.23 -0.14 6.92
N TYR A 27 12.03 0.20 6.46
CA TYR A 27 10.79 -0.03 7.20
C TYR A 27 10.01 -1.22 6.60
N TRP A 28 9.39 -2.00 7.49
CA TRP A 28 8.46 -3.06 7.14
C TRP A 28 7.04 -2.50 7.28
N ILE A 29 6.25 -2.60 6.22
CA ILE A 29 4.84 -2.21 6.27
C ILE A 29 4.03 -3.50 6.44
N SER A 30 3.26 -3.56 7.52
CA SER A 30 2.22 -4.56 7.67
C SER A 30 0.87 -3.84 7.63
N CYS A 31 0.10 -4.10 6.58
CA CYS A 31 -1.26 -3.59 6.43
C CYS A 31 -2.23 -4.77 6.50
N ASN A 32 -2.97 -4.88 7.60
CA ASN A 32 -4.15 -5.74 7.65
C ASN A 32 -5.35 -4.92 7.18
N TYR A 33 -5.93 -5.32 6.05
CA TYR A 33 -7.20 -4.77 5.58
C TYR A 33 -8.18 -5.90 5.31
N PHE A 34 -9.28 -5.95 6.08
CA PHE A 34 -10.41 -6.86 5.87
C PHE A 34 -9.98 -8.34 5.70
N ASP A 35 -9.24 -8.88 6.68
CA ASP A 35 -8.61 -10.22 6.67
C ASP A 35 -7.56 -10.50 5.58
N THR A 36 -7.24 -9.51 4.76
CA THR A 36 -6.09 -9.61 3.84
C THR A 36 -4.87 -9.00 4.53
N ALA A 37 -4.00 -9.87 5.05
CA ALA A 37 -2.71 -9.45 5.59
C ALA A 37 -1.75 -9.16 4.43
N ALA A 38 -1.61 -7.89 4.06
CA ALA A 38 -0.52 -7.44 3.22
C ALA A 38 0.72 -7.28 4.13
N ILE A 39 1.52 -8.34 4.23
CA ILE A 39 2.81 -8.28 4.90
C ILE A 39 3.85 -7.89 3.85
N ILE A 40 4.34 -6.66 3.90
CA ILE A 40 5.53 -6.28 3.12
C ILE A 40 6.73 -6.83 3.87
N ALA A 41 7.21 -7.95 3.36
CA ALA A 41 8.39 -8.62 3.86
C ALA A 41 9.69 -8.19 3.13
N ARG A 42 9.75 -6.96 2.60
CA ARG A 42 10.91 -6.50 1.82
C ARG A 42 11.31 -5.08 2.18
N PRO A 43 12.61 -4.80 2.43
CA PRO A 43 13.10 -3.45 2.61
C PRO A 43 12.72 -2.60 1.40
N LEU A 44 11.96 -1.53 1.65
CA LEU A 44 11.47 -0.62 0.61
C LEU A 44 12.58 0.29 0.06
N GLY A 45 13.74 0.34 0.74
CA GLY A 45 14.79 1.31 0.50
C GLY A 45 14.42 2.68 1.07
N THR A 46 15.42 3.44 1.49
CA THR A 46 15.27 4.79 2.08
C THR A 46 14.64 5.82 1.11
N ALA A 47 14.60 5.49 -0.18
CA ALA A 47 14.04 6.34 -1.22
C ALA A 47 12.51 6.22 -1.35
N ALA A 48 11.86 5.16 -0.88
CA ALA A 48 10.41 4.98 -1.04
C ALA A 48 9.62 6.01 -0.22
N ARG A 49 8.71 6.74 -0.88
CA ARG A 49 7.87 7.78 -0.23
C ARG A 49 6.39 7.59 -0.43
N THR A 50 6.02 6.82 -1.43
CA THR A 50 4.62 6.50 -1.70
C THR A 50 4.51 5.02 -1.94
N CYS A 51 3.52 4.39 -1.32
CA CYS A 51 3.15 3.04 -1.69
C CYS A 51 1.67 2.92 -1.98
N THR A 52 1.34 2.14 -3.00
CA THR A 52 -0.01 1.98 -3.52
C THR A 52 -0.35 0.50 -3.64
N VAL A 53 -1.58 0.18 -3.25
CA VAL A 53 -2.18 -1.15 -3.42
C VAL A 53 -3.40 -1.02 -4.26
N ARG A 54 -3.55 -1.98 -5.18
CA ARG A 54 -4.76 -2.16 -5.96
C ARG A 54 -5.46 -3.42 -5.49
N TYR A 55 -6.73 -3.30 -5.12
CA TYR A 55 -7.60 -4.39 -4.74
C TYR A 55 -8.71 -4.59 -5.77
N ASP A 56 -9.07 -5.84 -6.03
CA ASP A 56 -10.28 -6.21 -6.76
C ASP A 56 -11.50 -6.01 -5.86
N ALA A 57 -12.28 -4.98 -6.17
CA ALA A 57 -13.49 -4.60 -5.45
C ALA A 57 -14.72 -5.45 -5.82
N LYS A 58 -14.62 -6.39 -6.79
CA LYS A 58 -15.69 -7.37 -7.06
C LYS A 58 -15.74 -8.48 -6.03
N ARG A 59 -14.65 -8.70 -5.30
CA ARG A 59 -14.54 -9.73 -4.26
C ARG A 59 -14.94 -9.13 -2.92
N THR A 60 -15.62 -9.93 -2.10
CA THR A 60 -15.90 -9.60 -0.70
C THR A 60 -15.35 -10.75 0.17
N PRO A 61 -14.25 -10.55 0.92
CA PRO A 61 -13.48 -9.30 1.04
C PRO A 61 -12.68 -8.96 -0.24
N PRO A 62 -12.33 -7.68 -0.45
CA PRO A 62 -11.52 -7.25 -1.60
C PRO A 62 -10.18 -7.97 -1.66
N LYS A 63 -9.80 -8.52 -2.82
CA LYS A 63 -8.55 -9.28 -2.98
C LYS A 63 -7.44 -8.40 -3.54
N MET A 64 -6.24 -8.44 -2.97
CA MET A 64 -5.08 -7.72 -3.53
C MET A 64 -4.77 -8.20 -4.96
N ILE A 65 -4.62 -7.25 -5.88
CA ILE A 65 -4.16 -7.47 -7.26
C ILE A 65 -2.66 -7.25 -7.31
N ASP A 66 -2.20 -6.07 -6.91
CA ASP A 66 -0.80 -5.69 -6.92
C ASP A 66 -0.48 -4.67 -5.81
N TRP A 67 0.81 -4.55 -5.50
CA TRP A 67 1.39 -3.56 -4.59
C TRP A 67 2.66 -2.99 -5.24
N TYR A 68 2.85 -1.68 -5.17
CA TYR A 68 4.11 -1.05 -5.58
C TYR A 68 4.45 0.16 -4.70
N CYS A 69 5.75 0.44 -4.56
CA CYS A 69 6.25 1.64 -3.90
C CYS A 69 7.15 2.42 -4.85
N THR A 70 7.06 3.74 -4.81
CA THR A 70 7.85 4.65 -5.64
C THR A 70 8.60 5.68 -4.79
N PRO A 71 9.74 6.17 -5.29
CA PRO A 71 10.35 7.39 -4.79
C PRO A 71 9.40 8.60 -4.89
N PRO A 72 9.74 9.75 -4.26
CA PRO A 72 8.95 10.96 -4.44
C PRO A 72 8.96 11.38 -5.92
N ALA A 73 7.82 11.87 -6.42
CA ALA A 73 7.76 12.45 -7.75
C ALA A 73 8.75 13.63 -7.82
N ARG A 74 9.58 13.64 -8.87
CA ARG A 74 10.60 14.67 -9.10
C ARG A 74 9.97 16.01 -9.40
#